data_AF-A0A0D7AKG4-F1
#
_entry.id   AF-A0A0D7AKG4-F1
#
_cell.length_a   1.000
_cell.length_b   1.000
_cell.length_c   1.000
_cell.angle_alpha   90.00
_cell.angle_beta   90.00
_cell.angle_gamma   90.00
#
_symmetry.space_group_name_H-M   'P 1'
#
loop_
_entity.id
_entity.type
_entity.pdbx_description
1 polymer ?
#
loop_
_entity_poly.entity_id
_entity_poly.type
_entity_poly.pdbx_seq_one_letter_code
_entity_poly.pdbx_strand_id
1 'polypeptide(L)'
;YKRAVYLSPPEHFSIQMLTPTKQGSSVNFGMRISPIILDEDLPSPSSVSSHSSRSRQTIEYDIWRKWEDCLYLQEMLEHHYNGLAREKRNRLLAGKGVKDKDGFYRQGAGQAASFESLPPGPDPNMVARDVHELIPRLTKKGTIFRASQATIDQRYHELRALMQSLFRDDVPTLLNDLRNHRMITDFFGYWRRDYDLARKQSPQGGTRQRHDSLTSEIYSTYFASSPSLASPTQRRSSTSSRRHSASSSSSSGSSSGSSLHTLQHSTAPP
;
A
#
# COMPACT_ATOMS: atom_id res chain seq x y z
N TYR A 1 0.32 2.47 -14.16
CA TYR A 1 -0.14 1.14 -13.69
C TYR A 1 -1.02 1.34 -12.47
N LYS A 2 -2.35 1.37 -12.62
CA LYS A 2 -3.25 1.32 -11.45
C LYS A 2 -2.94 0.01 -10.72
N ARG A 3 -2.60 0.08 -9.43
CA ARG A 3 -2.54 -1.10 -8.56
C ARG A 3 -3.87 -1.83 -8.73
N ALA A 4 -3.85 -3.03 -9.30
CA ALA A 4 -5.07 -3.79 -9.55
C ALA A 4 -5.57 -4.31 -8.19
N VAL A 5 -6.53 -3.60 -7.61
CA VAL A 5 -7.22 -3.98 -6.38
C VAL A 5 -8.23 -5.08 -6.73
N TYR A 6 -8.09 -6.26 -6.12
CA TYR A 6 -9.05 -7.36 -6.26
C TYR A 6 -10.25 -7.17 -5.33
N LEU A 7 -9.98 -6.72 -4.09
CA LEU A 7 -11.01 -6.44 -3.10
C LEU A 7 -10.69 -5.09 -2.44
N SER A 8 -11.65 -4.17 -2.47
CA SER A 8 -11.58 -2.96 -1.65
C SER A 8 -11.71 -3.33 -0.17
N PRO A 9 -11.12 -2.54 0.75
CA PRO A 9 -11.35 -2.78 2.16
C PRO A 9 -12.83 -2.58 2.53
N PRO A 10 -13.29 -3.20 3.63
CA PRO A 10 -14.58 -2.87 4.23
C PRO A 10 -14.68 -1.37 4.55
N GLU A 11 -15.90 -0.86 4.70
CA GLU A 11 -16.12 0.55 5.07
C GLU A 11 -15.61 0.85 6.48
N HIS A 12 -15.88 -0.06 7.41
CA HIS A 12 -15.34 -0.04 8.76
C HIS A 12 -14.52 -1.30 8.99
N PHE A 13 -13.23 -1.13 9.31
CA PHE A 13 -12.33 -2.23 9.54
C PHE A 13 -11.31 -1.89 10.62
N SER A 14 -10.83 -2.94 11.27
CA SER A 14 -9.70 -2.90 12.20
C SER A 14 -8.46 -3.47 11.51
N ILE A 15 -7.29 -3.03 11.97
CA ILE A 15 -6.00 -3.48 11.45
C ILE A 15 -5.24 -4.17 12.56
N GLN A 16 -4.82 -5.41 12.30
CA GLN A 16 -3.85 -6.11 13.14
C GLN A 16 -2.51 -6.22 12.42
N MET A 17 -1.44 -5.76 13.06
CA MET A 17 -0.08 -5.84 12.52
C MET A 17 0.46 -7.28 12.62
N LEU A 18 0.87 -7.86 11.50
CA LEU A 18 1.48 -9.18 11.43
C LEU A 18 3.02 -9.07 11.47
N THR A 19 3.68 -10.15 11.87
CA THR A 19 5.16 -10.21 11.92
C THR A 19 5.77 -9.97 10.53
N PRO A 20 6.80 -9.12 10.40
CA PRO A 20 7.49 -8.91 9.14
C PRO A 20 8.00 -10.23 8.56
N THR A 21 7.70 -10.49 7.29
CA THR A 21 8.02 -11.76 6.65
C THR A 21 8.84 -11.52 5.38
N LYS A 22 9.89 -12.30 5.21
CA LYS A 22 10.70 -12.28 4.00
C LYS A 22 9.95 -12.99 2.87
N GLN A 23 9.71 -12.28 1.77
CA GLN A 23 9.11 -12.84 0.57
C GLN A 23 10.03 -12.55 -0.62
N GLY A 24 10.67 -13.61 -1.14
CA GLY A 24 11.73 -13.49 -2.14
C GLY A 24 12.95 -12.76 -1.58
N SER A 25 13.38 -11.68 -2.25
CA SER A 25 14.53 -10.87 -1.85
C SER A 25 14.18 -9.71 -0.90
N SER A 26 12.91 -9.38 -0.75
CA SER A 26 12.43 -8.24 0.05
C SER A 26 11.73 -8.69 1.33
N VAL A 27 11.75 -7.83 2.35
CA VAL A 27 10.94 -7.99 3.56
C VAL A 27 9.65 -7.20 3.38
N ASN A 28 8.53 -7.84 3.70
CA ASN A 28 7.21 -7.22 3.64
C ASN A 28 6.60 -7.18 5.03
N PHE A 29 5.85 -6.12 5.29
CA PHE A 29 5.11 -5.89 6.51
C PHE A 29 3.67 -6.32 6.28
N GLY A 30 3.21 -7.26 7.08
CA GLY A 30 1.87 -7.82 6.97
C GLY A 30 0.87 -7.02 7.80
N MET A 31 -0.33 -6.84 7.26
CA MET A 31 -1.47 -6.29 7.99
C MET A 31 -2.67 -7.20 7.71
N ARG A 32 -3.40 -7.51 8.77
CA ARG A 32 -4.67 -8.21 8.69
C ARG A 32 -5.80 -7.20 8.78
N ILE A 33 -6.69 -7.27 7.80
CA ILE A 33 -7.84 -6.41 7.69
C ILE A 33 -9.06 -7.22 8.11
N SER A 34 -9.69 -6.82 9.22
CA SER A 34 -10.88 -7.48 9.74
C SER A 34 -12.03 -6.46 9.77
N PRO A 35 -13.19 -6.76 9.17
CA PRO A 35 -14.34 -5.86 9.20
C PRO A 35 -14.82 -5.66 10.64
N ILE A 36 -15.22 -4.43 10.97
CA ILE A 36 -15.89 -4.13 12.23
C ILE A 36 -17.38 -4.31 11.97
N ILE A 37 -17.98 -5.34 12.58
CA ILE A 37 -19.41 -5.58 12.50
C ILE A 37 -20.06 -4.64 13.51
N LEU A 38 -20.78 -3.62 13.03
CA LEU A 38 -21.61 -2.77 13.86
C LEU A 38 -22.93 -3.51 14.16
N ASP A 39 -23.48 -3.34 15.36
CA ASP A 39 -24.66 -4.10 15.81
C ASP A 39 -25.90 -3.93 14.89
N GLU A 40 -25.98 -2.83 14.13
CA GLU A 40 -27.04 -2.60 13.15
C GLU A 40 -26.92 -3.45 11.88
N ASP A 41 -25.74 -4.01 11.59
CA ASP A 41 -25.44 -4.84 10.42
C ASP A 41 -25.45 -6.35 10.74
N LEU A 42 -25.80 -6.73 11.97
CA LEU A 42 -25.98 -8.13 12.33
C LEU A 42 -27.13 -8.72 11.50
N PRO A 43 -26.88 -9.76 10.67
CA PRO A 43 -27.96 -10.43 9.99
C PRO A 43 -28.85 -11.06 11.05
N SER A 44 -30.11 -10.62 11.12
CA SER A 44 -31.15 -11.30 11.89
C SER A 44 -31.09 -12.80 11.58
N PRO A 45 -31.19 -13.70 12.59
CA PRO A 45 -31.06 -15.15 12.38
C PRO A 45 -32.12 -15.78 11.45
N SER A 46 -33.05 -14.98 10.94
CA SER A 46 -34.17 -15.38 10.09
C SER A 46 -33.97 -15.20 8.58
N SER A 47 -32.83 -14.68 8.10
CA SER A 47 -32.65 -14.38 6.67
C SER A 47 -31.58 -15.24 6.02
N VAL A 48 -31.86 -16.54 5.92
CA VAL A 48 -31.13 -17.51 5.09
C VAL A 48 -31.70 -17.48 3.67
N SER A 49 -31.51 -16.38 2.95
CA SER A 49 -31.82 -16.37 1.52
C SER A 49 -30.79 -15.53 0.75
N SER A 50 -29.97 -16.27 0.01
CA SER A 50 -29.29 -15.94 -1.24
C SER A 50 -29.32 -14.47 -1.67
N HIS A 51 -28.15 -13.82 -1.79
CA HIS A 51 -27.63 -13.24 -3.04
C HIS A 51 -26.18 -12.73 -2.82
N SER A 52 -25.33 -13.03 -3.79
CA SER A 52 -23.87 -13.17 -3.77
C SER A 52 -23.03 -11.88 -3.72
N SER A 53 -23.52 -10.80 -3.11
CA SER A 53 -22.86 -9.49 -3.12
C SER A 53 -22.46 -8.93 -1.75
N ARG A 54 -23.12 -9.35 -0.65
CA ARG A 54 -22.78 -8.90 0.72
C ARG A 54 -21.72 -9.78 1.43
N SER A 55 -21.49 -11.01 0.97
CA SER A 55 -20.50 -11.90 1.60
C SER A 55 -19.05 -11.44 1.43
N ARG A 56 -18.77 -10.46 0.56
CA ARG A 56 -17.41 -9.90 0.41
C ARG A 56 -17.04 -8.89 1.49
N GLN A 57 -18.02 -8.30 2.18
CA GLN A 57 -17.77 -7.31 3.24
C GLN A 57 -17.39 -7.94 4.58
N THR A 58 -17.58 -9.25 4.74
CA THR A 58 -17.31 -9.98 5.99
C THR A 58 -16.02 -10.80 5.96
N ILE A 59 -15.21 -10.71 4.90
CA ILE A 59 -14.02 -11.55 4.73
C ILE A 59 -12.81 -10.84 5.33
N GLU A 60 -12.23 -11.45 6.35
CA GLU A 60 -10.89 -11.11 6.83
C GLU A 60 -9.83 -11.51 5.80
N TYR A 61 -8.85 -10.64 5.57
CA TYR A 61 -7.76 -10.94 4.66
C TYR A 61 -6.43 -10.31 5.12
N ASP A 62 -5.33 -10.96 4.74
CA ASP A 62 -3.99 -10.49 5.02
C ASP A 62 -3.41 -9.79 3.77
N ILE A 63 -2.87 -8.58 3.96
CA ILE A 63 -2.12 -7.84 2.94
C ILE A 63 -0.65 -7.73 3.31
N TRP A 64 0.20 -7.69 2.30
CA TRP A 64 1.64 -7.56 2.47
C TRP A 64 2.15 -6.34 1.71
N ARG A 65 2.85 -5.45 2.43
CA ARG A 65 3.35 -4.19 1.87
C ARG A 65 4.86 -4.09 2.03
N LYS A 66 5.51 -3.58 1.00
CA LYS A 66 6.93 -3.23 1.09
C LYS A 66 7.10 -1.93 1.88
N TRP A 67 8.31 -1.68 2.39
CA TRP A 67 8.59 -0.43 3.07
C TRP A 67 8.32 0.79 2.17
N GLU A 68 8.63 0.69 0.88
CA GLU A 68 8.37 1.75 -0.10
C GLU A 68 6.88 2.02 -0.28
N ASP A 69 6.04 0.98 -0.20
CA ASP A 69 4.58 1.15 -0.24
C ASP A 69 4.09 1.91 1.01
N CYS A 70 4.69 1.66 2.18
CA CYS A 70 4.38 2.37 3.44
C CYS A 70 4.85 3.83 3.43
N LEU A 71 6.03 4.12 2.86
CA LEU A 71 6.49 5.50 2.68
C LEU A 71 5.56 6.27 1.73
N TYR A 72 5.13 5.63 0.65
CA TYR A 72 4.15 6.21 -0.26
C TYR A 72 2.81 6.50 0.42
N LEU A 73 2.34 5.62 1.32
CA LEU A 73 1.16 5.92 2.16
C LEU A 73 1.37 7.18 2.99
N GLN A 74 2.52 7.34 3.64
CA GLN A 74 2.80 8.54 4.43
C GLN A 74 2.80 9.80 3.57
N GLU A 75 3.40 9.78 2.39
CA GLU A 75 3.39 10.92 1.48
C GLU A 75 1.96 11.30 1.07
N MET A 76 1.10 10.29 0.86
CA MET A 76 -0.32 10.52 0.59
C MET A 76 -1.06 11.12 1.78
N LEU A 77 -0.80 10.62 3.00
CA LEU A 77 -1.38 11.17 4.23
C LEU A 77 -0.97 12.65 4.40
N GLU A 78 0.33 12.94 4.24
CA GLU A 78 0.88 14.30 4.28
C GLU A 78 0.19 15.21 3.24
N HIS A 79 0.11 14.77 1.98
CA HIS A 79 -0.47 15.59 0.90
C HIS A 79 -1.96 15.87 1.10
N HIS A 80 -2.76 14.83 1.36
CA HIS A 80 -4.20 14.97 1.51
C HIS A 80 -4.59 15.71 2.79
N TYR A 81 -3.90 15.45 3.91
CA TYR A 81 -4.15 16.17 5.15
C TYR A 81 -3.87 17.67 5.00
N ASN A 82 -2.76 18.05 4.36
CA ASN A 82 -2.45 19.45 4.10
C ASN A 82 -3.55 20.16 3.32
N GLY A 83 -4.13 19.49 2.31
CA GLY A 83 -5.27 20.00 1.56
C GLY A 83 -6.50 20.23 2.44
N LEU A 84 -6.91 19.18 3.18
CA LEU A 84 -8.09 19.23 4.05
C LEU A 84 -7.93 20.25 5.19
N ALA A 85 -6.76 20.30 5.83
CA ALA A 85 -6.47 21.25 6.91
C ALA A 85 -6.46 22.70 6.40
N ARG A 86 -5.91 22.95 5.21
CA ARG A 86 -5.96 24.28 4.58
C ARG A 86 -7.40 24.69 4.26
N GLU A 87 -8.19 23.79 3.66
CA GLU A 87 -9.58 24.07 3.33
C GLU A 87 -10.40 24.35 4.59
N LYS A 88 -10.25 23.52 5.63
CA LYS A 88 -10.95 23.70 6.92
C LYS A 88 -10.58 25.04 7.57
N ARG A 89 -9.30 25.41 7.61
CA ARG A 89 -8.86 26.71 8.15
C ARG A 89 -9.42 27.88 7.36
N ASN A 90 -9.37 27.82 6.03
CA ASN A 90 -9.94 28.87 5.17
C ASN A 90 -11.44 29.02 5.40
N ARG A 91 -12.17 27.91 5.58
CA ARG A 91 -13.59 27.89 5.88
C ARG A 91 -13.91 28.56 7.23
N LEU A 92 -13.12 28.25 8.26
CA LEU A 92 -13.26 28.87 9.58
C LEU A 92 -12.92 30.38 9.54
N LEU A 93 -11.87 30.77 8.81
CA LEU A 93 -11.49 32.18 8.59
C LEU A 93 -12.54 32.96 7.81
N ALA A 94 -13.25 32.31 6.88
CA ALA A 94 -14.36 32.91 6.15
C ALA A 94 -15.62 33.11 7.01
N GLY A 95 -15.58 32.76 8.31
CA GLY A 95 -16.69 32.93 9.25
C GLY A 95 -17.71 31.79 9.22
N LYS A 96 -17.49 30.73 8.42
CA LYS A 96 -18.36 29.56 8.41
C LYS A 96 -18.05 28.72 9.65
N GLY A 97 -18.92 28.85 10.66
CA GLY A 97 -18.79 28.19 11.96
C GLY A 97 -18.06 29.01 13.03
N VAL A 98 -17.67 30.27 12.77
CA VAL A 98 -17.00 31.14 13.77
C VAL A 98 -17.88 32.36 14.05
N LYS A 99 -18.14 32.63 15.33
CA LYS A 99 -18.87 33.81 15.82
C LYS A 99 -17.89 35.00 15.81
N ASP A 100 -18.25 36.13 15.23
CA ASP A 100 -17.46 37.37 15.37
C ASP A 100 -17.46 37.80 16.86
N LYS A 101 -16.50 38.64 17.27
CA LYS A 101 -16.28 39.06 18.67
C LYS A 101 -17.52 39.62 19.38
N ASP A 102 -18.50 40.12 18.63
CA ASP A 102 -19.76 40.67 19.15
C ASP A 102 -20.88 39.63 19.26
N GLY A 103 -20.57 38.35 19.05
CA GLY A 103 -21.54 37.30 19.27
C GLY A 103 -22.46 36.99 18.08
N PHE A 104 -22.14 37.43 16.87
CA PHE A 104 -22.95 37.14 15.68
C PHE A 104 -22.22 36.23 14.69
N TYR A 105 -22.93 35.24 14.13
CA TYR A 105 -22.44 34.50 12.97
C TYR A 105 -22.52 35.41 11.74
N ARG A 106 -21.48 35.40 10.89
CA ARG A 106 -21.51 36.17 9.63
C ARG A 106 -22.65 35.68 8.73
N GLN A 107 -23.77 36.39 8.77
CA GLN A 107 -24.97 36.15 7.98
C GLN A 107 -24.68 36.46 6.50
N GLY A 108 -24.18 35.46 5.77
CA GLY A 108 -24.01 35.51 4.31
C GLY A 108 -25.09 34.76 3.52
N ALA A 109 -26.10 34.18 4.17
CA ALA A 109 -27.21 33.52 3.49
C ALA A 109 -28.45 33.51 4.38
N GLY A 110 -29.43 34.36 4.06
CA GLY A 110 -30.84 34.24 4.43
C GLY A 110 -31.18 34.03 5.90
N GLN A 111 -31.68 35.09 6.54
CA GLN A 111 -32.47 35.08 7.79
C GLN A 111 -32.90 33.70 8.30
N ALA A 112 -32.14 33.15 9.25
CA ALA A 112 -32.58 32.07 10.11
C ALA A 112 -32.25 32.46 11.55
N ALA A 113 -33.30 32.77 12.34
CA ALA A 113 -33.21 33.22 13.73
C ALA A 113 -32.85 32.08 14.72
N SER A 114 -32.41 30.92 14.24
CA SER A 114 -32.15 29.71 15.02
C SER A 114 -30.66 29.40 15.24
N PHE A 115 -29.74 30.27 14.82
CA PHE A 115 -28.29 30.03 14.93
C PHE A 115 -27.61 30.73 16.12
N GLU A 116 -28.31 31.58 16.87
CA GLU A 116 -27.69 32.42 17.93
C GLU A 116 -27.26 31.63 19.19
N SER A 117 -27.79 30.42 19.38
CA SER A 117 -27.51 29.54 20.52
C SER A 117 -26.47 28.45 20.27
N LEU A 118 -25.88 28.37 19.07
CA LEU A 118 -24.85 27.36 18.82
C LEU A 118 -23.52 27.79 19.46
N PRO A 119 -22.77 26.85 20.07
CA PRO A 119 -21.45 27.15 20.60
C PRO A 119 -20.55 27.65 19.46
N PRO A 120 -19.66 28.63 19.73
CA PRO A 120 -18.71 29.09 18.74
C PRO A 120 -17.92 27.89 18.23
N GLY A 121 -17.81 27.74 16.90
CA GLY A 121 -17.02 26.67 16.34
C GLY A 121 -15.54 26.84 16.68
N PRO A 122 -14.75 25.76 16.50
CA PRO A 122 -13.36 25.72 16.92
C PRO A 122 -12.53 26.81 16.26
N ASP A 123 -11.59 27.39 17.01
CA ASP A 123 -10.65 28.37 16.48
C ASP A 123 -9.87 27.77 15.29
N PRO A 124 -9.76 28.48 14.14
CA PRO A 124 -8.92 28.07 13.02
C PRO A 124 -7.50 27.64 13.42
N ASN A 125 -6.93 28.21 14.47
CA ASN A 125 -5.59 27.90 14.95
C ASN A 125 -5.49 26.58 15.73
N MET A 126 -6.61 26.03 16.19
CA MET A 126 -6.66 24.70 16.82
C MET A 126 -6.61 23.56 15.80
N VAL A 127 -6.73 23.85 14.51
CA VAL A 127 -6.53 22.86 13.45
C VAL A 127 -5.03 22.64 13.25
N ALA A 128 -4.55 21.46 13.64
CA ALA A 128 -3.16 21.04 13.43
C ALA A 128 -2.72 21.28 11.99
N ARG A 129 -1.53 21.87 11.84
CA ARG A 129 -0.99 22.25 10.52
C ARG A 129 -0.28 21.06 9.89
N ASP A 130 0.44 20.31 10.70
CA ASP A 130 1.13 19.10 10.28
C ASP A 130 0.37 17.86 10.75
N VAL A 131 0.22 16.89 9.86
CA VAL A 131 -0.38 15.58 10.19
C VAL A 131 0.47 14.85 11.25
N HIS A 132 1.77 15.13 11.29
CA HIS A 132 2.71 14.48 12.22
C HIS A 132 2.57 14.93 13.67
N GLU A 133 1.77 15.97 13.95
CA GLU A 133 1.31 16.28 15.31
C GLU A 133 0.30 15.23 15.82
N LEU A 134 -0.32 14.47 14.90
CA LEU A 134 -1.35 13.47 15.19
C LEU A 134 -0.86 12.03 15.00
N ILE A 135 0.02 11.80 14.01
CA ILE A 135 0.55 10.47 13.69
C ILE A 135 2.08 10.48 13.67
N PRO A 136 2.76 9.40 14.08
CA PRO A 136 4.21 9.35 14.02
C PRO A 136 4.71 9.27 12.58
N ARG A 137 5.90 9.83 12.34
CA ARG A 137 6.57 9.84 11.05
C ARG A 137 7.40 8.56 10.84
N LEU A 138 7.31 7.96 9.66
CA LEU A 138 8.17 6.86 9.24
C LEU A 138 9.53 7.38 8.77
N THR A 139 10.57 6.57 9.01
CA THR A 139 11.92 6.85 8.55
C THR A 139 12.00 6.72 7.02
N LYS A 140 12.16 7.86 6.33
CA LYS A 140 12.26 7.93 4.85
C LYS A 140 13.54 7.30 4.26
N LYS A 141 14.46 6.81 5.09
CA LYS A 141 15.68 6.14 4.63
C LYS A 141 15.33 4.80 3.99
N GLY A 142 15.38 4.75 2.67
CA GLY A 142 15.39 3.50 1.91
C GLY A 142 16.65 2.68 2.25
N THR A 143 16.55 1.37 2.09
CA THR A 143 17.70 0.46 2.25
C THR A 143 18.20 0.08 0.86
N ILE A 144 19.33 0.65 0.43
CA ILE A 144 19.98 0.32 -0.86
C ILE A 144 20.49 -1.12 -0.85
N PHE A 145 20.88 -1.62 0.34
CA PHE A 145 21.28 -3.00 0.58
C PHE A 145 20.19 -3.77 1.32
N ARG A 146 20.42 -5.06 1.54
CA ARG A 146 19.57 -5.89 2.40
C ARG A 146 19.43 -5.24 3.79
N ALA A 147 18.19 -4.95 4.21
CA ALA A 147 17.92 -4.41 5.54
C ALA A 147 18.40 -5.39 6.63
N SER A 148 19.06 -4.86 7.67
CA SER A 148 19.42 -5.63 8.85
C SER A 148 18.18 -5.94 9.68
N GLN A 149 18.25 -6.94 10.56
CA GLN A 149 17.13 -7.28 11.44
C GLN A 149 16.72 -6.09 12.31
N ALA A 150 17.70 -5.36 12.88
CA ALA A 150 17.44 -4.15 13.65
C ALA A 150 16.66 -3.09 12.84
N THR A 151 16.97 -2.90 11.56
CA THR A 151 16.22 -1.99 10.69
C THR A 151 14.81 -2.50 10.40
N ILE A 152 14.63 -3.81 10.23
CA ILE A 152 13.31 -4.42 10.03
C ILE A 152 12.44 -4.22 11.26
N ASP A 153 12.97 -4.46 12.45
CA ASP A 153 12.26 -4.33 13.72
C ASP A 153 11.89 -2.87 13.99
N GLN A 154 12.84 -1.93 13.77
CA GLN A 154 12.56 -0.49 13.87
C GLN A 154 11.39 -0.09 12.94
N ARG A 155 11.46 -0.47 11.67
CA ARG A 155 10.41 -0.16 10.68
C ARG A 155 9.07 -0.77 11.04
N TYR A 156 9.07 -1.98 11.59
CA TYR A 156 7.86 -2.62 12.09
C TYR A 156 7.23 -1.83 13.23
N HIS A 157 8.03 -1.39 14.20
CA HIS A 157 7.56 -0.55 15.30
C HIS A 157 7.03 0.80 14.83
N GLU A 158 7.74 1.48 13.91
CA GLU A 158 7.29 2.73 13.31
C GLU A 158 5.95 2.58 12.59
N LEU A 159 5.83 1.56 11.73
CA LEU A 159 4.60 1.29 11.00
C LEU A 159 3.45 0.94 11.94
N ARG A 160 3.71 0.12 12.97
CA ARG A 160 2.71 -0.22 13.97
C ARG A 160 2.22 1.02 14.73
N ALA A 161 3.13 1.88 15.17
CA ALA A 161 2.77 3.12 15.84
C ALA A 161 1.94 4.03 14.91
N LEU A 162 2.31 4.12 13.63
CA LEU A 162 1.54 4.87 12.63
C LEU A 162 0.13 4.31 12.47
N MET A 163 -0.03 3.00 12.29
CA MET A 163 -1.35 2.38 12.16
C MET A 163 -2.20 2.56 13.42
N GLN A 164 -1.61 2.41 14.61
CA GLN A 164 -2.32 2.59 15.88
C GLN A 164 -2.81 4.03 16.07
N SER A 165 -1.96 5.03 15.81
CA SER A 165 -2.39 6.44 15.86
C SER A 165 -3.40 6.76 14.77
N LEU A 166 -3.19 6.21 13.56
CA LEU A 166 -4.07 6.44 12.43
C LEU A 166 -5.44 5.82 12.64
N PHE A 167 -5.63 4.75 13.42
CA PHE A 167 -6.92 4.05 13.63
C PHE A 167 -7.45 4.10 15.08
N ARG A 168 -6.94 5.00 15.94
CA ARG A 168 -7.52 5.23 17.28
C ARG A 168 -8.97 5.71 17.21
N ASP A 169 -9.79 5.36 18.19
CA ASP A 169 -11.20 5.78 18.23
C ASP A 169 -11.36 7.30 18.44
N ASP A 170 -10.56 7.88 19.34
CA ASP A 170 -10.55 9.31 19.63
C ASP A 170 -9.58 10.08 18.73
N VAL A 171 -10.03 10.39 17.51
CA VAL A 171 -9.26 11.21 16.55
C VAL A 171 -10.01 12.43 16.07
N PRO A 172 -9.28 13.51 15.72
CA PRO A 172 -9.91 14.68 15.11
C PRO A 172 -10.67 14.31 13.84
N THR A 173 -11.80 14.97 13.60
CA THR A 173 -12.65 14.73 12.41
C THR A 173 -11.88 14.75 11.10
N LEU A 174 -10.88 15.64 10.98
CA LEU A 174 -9.98 15.72 9.82
C LEU A 174 -9.24 14.41 9.54
N LEU A 175 -8.78 13.73 10.59
CA LEU A 175 -8.09 12.46 10.46
C LEU A 175 -9.10 11.36 10.11
N ASN A 176 -10.33 11.45 10.60
CA ASN A 176 -11.41 10.54 10.18
C ASN A 176 -11.76 10.71 8.69
N ASP A 177 -11.89 11.94 8.21
CA ASP A 177 -12.10 12.23 6.78
C ASP A 177 -10.95 11.69 5.93
N LEU A 178 -9.71 11.81 6.45
CA LEU A 178 -8.52 11.28 5.81
C LEU A 178 -8.54 9.75 5.72
N ARG A 179 -9.01 9.04 6.77
CA ARG A 179 -9.18 7.56 6.73
C ARG A 179 -10.14 7.11 5.65
N ASN A 180 -11.23 7.85 5.46
CA ASN A 180 -12.27 7.52 4.49
C ASN A 180 -11.92 7.94 3.05
N HIS A 181 -10.84 8.69 2.87
CA HIS A 181 -10.42 9.13 1.56
C HIS A 181 -9.96 7.94 0.71
N ARG A 182 -10.59 7.75 -0.45
CA ARG A 182 -10.38 6.59 -1.34
C ARG A 182 -8.91 6.25 -1.60
N MET A 183 -8.09 7.27 -1.86
CA MET A 183 -6.68 7.06 -2.14
C MET A 183 -5.96 6.37 -0.98
N ILE A 184 -6.35 6.67 0.26
CA ILE A 184 -5.79 6.09 1.47
C ILE A 184 -6.40 4.71 1.74
N THR A 185 -7.72 4.56 1.59
CA THR A 185 -8.36 3.24 1.77
C THR A 185 -7.86 2.20 0.77
N ASP A 186 -7.57 2.60 -0.47
CA ASP A 186 -7.00 1.72 -1.51
C ASP A 186 -5.66 1.08 -1.08
N PHE A 187 -4.92 1.67 -0.13
CA PHE A 187 -3.73 1.06 0.46
C PHE A 187 -4.03 -0.25 1.21
N PHE A 188 -5.17 -0.29 1.90
CA PHE A 188 -5.65 -1.43 2.69
C PHE A 188 -6.43 -2.45 1.87
N GLY A 189 -6.67 -2.17 0.58
CA GLY A 189 -7.31 -3.12 -0.33
C GLY A 189 -6.45 -4.35 -0.59
N TYR A 190 -7.09 -5.48 -0.88
CA TYR A 190 -6.41 -6.70 -1.31
C TYR A 190 -5.96 -6.55 -2.76
N TRP A 191 -4.65 -6.47 -3.00
CA TRP A 191 -4.10 -6.28 -4.35
C TRP A 191 -3.83 -7.59 -5.04
N ARG A 192 -3.66 -7.52 -6.36
CA ARG A 192 -3.23 -8.67 -7.16
C ARG A 192 -1.97 -9.35 -6.66
N ARG A 193 -1.02 -8.57 -6.14
CA ARG A 193 0.20 -9.12 -5.55
C ARG A 193 -0.09 -9.96 -4.29
N ASP A 194 -1.02 -9.52 -3.45
CA ASP A 194 -1.40 -10.26 -2.23
C ASP A 194 -2.05 -11.59 -2.59
N TYR A 195 -2.91 -11.58 -3.60
CA TYR A 195 -3.49 -12.81 -4.19
C TYR A 195 -2.43 -13.77 -4.71
N ASP A 196 -1.49 -13.27 -5.52
CA ASP A 196 -0.41 -14.09 -6.07
C ASP A 196 0.49 -14.67 -4.96
N LEU A 197 0.69 -13.94 -3.87
CA LEU A 197 1.45 -14.40 -2.70
C LEU A 197 0.70 -15.49 -1.93
N ALA A 198 -0.57 -15.28 -1.63
CA ALA A 198 -1.41 -16.25 -0.92
C ALA A 198 -1.49 -17.58 -1.68
N ARG A 199 -1.63 -17.53 -3.01
CA ARG A 199 -1.62 -18.73 -3.87
C ARG A 199 -0.32 -19.52 -3.77
N LYS A 200 0.83 -18.84 -3.75
CA LYS A 200 2.14 -19.48 -3.62
C LYS A 200 2.37 -20.12 -2.26
N GLN A 201 1.77 -19.57 -1.21
CA GLN A 201 1.90 -20.09 0.16
C GLN A 201 0.94 -21.24 0.44
N SER A 202 -0.14 -21.41 -0.35
CA SER A 202 -1.06 -22.53 -0.18
C SER A 202 -0.35 -23.88 -0.48
N PRO A 203 -0.27 -24.82 0.49
CA PRO A 203 0.41 -26.10 0.31
C PRO A 203 -0.28 -27.03 -0.70
N GLN A 204 -1.48 -26.68 -1.18
CA GLN A 204 -2.17 -27.39 -2.26
C GLN A 204 -1.63 -27.06 -3.67
N GLY A 205 -0.66 -26.15 -3.80
CA GLY A 205 0.06 -25.87 -5.05
C GLY A 205 1.16 -26.87 -5.44
N GLY A 206 1.21 -28.04 -4.79
CA GLY A 206 2.10 -29.16 -5.12
C GLY A 206 1.72 -29.92 -6.39
N THR A 207 0.50 -29.74 -6.91
CA THR A 207 0.21 -30.05 -8.31
C THR A 207 0.37 -28.78 -9.11
N ARG A 208 1.48 -28.73 -9.85
CA ARG A 208 1.56 -27.91 -11.07
C ARG A 208 0.24 -28.11 -11.80
N GLN A 209 -0.65 -27.11 -11.80
CA GLN A 209 -1.47 -26.89 -12.97
C GLN A 209 -0.46 -26.60 -14.07
N ARG A 210 -0.05 -27.68 -14.75
CA ARG A 210 0.34 -27.59 -16.14
C ARG A 210 -0.79 -26.79 -16.76
N HIS A 211 -0.45 -25.59 -17.20
CA HIS A 211 -1.14 -25.03 -18.34
C HIS A 211 -0.78 -25.98 -19.50
N ASP A 212 -1.45 -27.13 -19.55
CA ASP A 212 -1.54 -27.97 -20.73
C ASP A 212 -2.36 -27.12 -21.72
N SER A 213 -1.65 -26.21 -22.37
CA SER A 213 -2.07 -25.68 -23.65
C SER A 213 -2.09 -26.86 -24.60
N LEU A 214 -3.28 -27.40 -24.78
CA LEU A 214 -3.68 -28.40 -25.78
C LEU A 214 -3.33 -27.94 -27.20
N THR A 215 -2.07 -28.00 -27.62
CA THR A 215 -1.65 -28.02 -29.04
C THR A 215 -0.17 -28.42 -29.16
N SER A 216 0.17 -29.72 -29.10
CA SER A 216 1.39 -30.29 -29.72
C SER A 216 1.47 -31.82 -29.50
N GLU A 217 0.45 -32.58 -29.89
CA GLU A 217 0.55 -34.04 -30.00
C GLU A 217 -0.13 -34.52 -31.29
N ILE A 218 0.51 -34.28 -32.45
CA ILE A 218 0.16 -34.97 -33.71
C ILE A 218 1.43 -35.50 -34.45
N TYR A 219 2.60 -35.55 -33.81
CA TYR A 219 3.80 -36.11 -34.44
C TYR A 219 4.61 -37.00 -33.48
N SER A 220 4.06 -38.16 -33.13
CA SER A 220 4.86 -39.30 -32.60
C SER A 220 4.08 -40.61 -32.71
N THR A 221 3.91 -41.11 -33.93
CA THR A 221 3.25 -42.41 -34.19
C THR A 221 3.90 -43.26 -35.29
N TYR A 222 5.17 -43.01 -35.68
CA TYR A 222 5.71 -43.75 -36.84
C TYR A 222 7.15 -44.31 -36.77
N PHE A 223 7.77 -44.50 -35.60
CA PHE A 223 8.93 -45.41 -35.52
C PHE A 223 9.02 -46.12 -34.16
N ALA A 224 8.27 -47.21 -34.02
CA ALA A 224 8.54 -48.24 -33.02
C ALA A 224 8.48 -49.60 -33.71
N SER A 225 9.63 -50.02 -34.25
CA SER A 225 9.82 -51.36 -34.81
C SER A 225 10.98 -52.06 -34.09
N SER A 226 10.58 -53.10 -33.36
CA SER A 226 11.27 -54.36 -33.07
C SER A 226 12.34 -54.45 -31.95
N PRO A 227 12.23 -55.48 -31.08
CA PRO A 227 13.20 -55.81 -30.02
C PRO A 227 14.23 -56.85 -30.49
N SER A 228 15.43 -56.82 -29.92
CA SER A 228 16.33 -57.97 -29.93
C SER A 228 17.23 -58.03 -28.69
N LEU A 229 17.33 -59.24 -28.16
CA LEU A 229 18.17 -59.67 -27.05
C LEU A 229 19.66 -59.54 -27.36
N ALA A 230 20.49 -59.22 -26.36
CA ALA A 230 21.61 -60.05 -25.89
C ALA A 230 22.50 -59.27 -24.90
N SER A 231 22.98 -59.99 -23.88
CA SER A 231 23.75 -59.51 -22.73
C SER A 231 25.27 -59.38 -23.02
N PRO A 232 26.14 -59.33 -21.99
CA PRO A 232 26.99 -58.20 -21.60
C PRO A 232 28.45 -58.36 -22.07
N THR A 233 29.33 -57.35 -21.89
CA THR A 233 30.77 -57.50 -21.58
C THR A 233 31.52 -56.15 -21.55
N GLN A 234 32.12 -55.87 -20.39
CA GLN A 234 33.42 -55.25 -20.09
C GLN A 234 33.97 -53.99 -20.82
N ARG A 235 34.52 -53.12 -19.94
CA ARG A 235 35.89 -52.55 -19.89
C ARG A 235 36.19 -51.15 -20.45
N ARG A 236 36.85 -50.40 -19.54
CA ARG A 236 38.03 -49.52 -19.69
C ARG A 236 37.86 -48.07 -20.20
N SER A 237 37.98 -47.17 -19.23
CA SER A 237 38.99 -46.10 -19.10
C SER A 237 39.55 -45.39 -20.33
N SER A 238 39.51 -44.05 -20.21
CA SER A 238 40.61 -43.06 -20.37
C SER A 238 40.53 -42.09 -21.56
N THR A 239 40.80 -40.81 -21.22
CA THR A 239 41.40 -39.73 -22.04
C THR A 239 40.56 -39.22 -23.23
N SER A 240 40.31 -37.92 -23.44
CA SER A 240 41.22 -36.79 -23.39
C SER A 240 40.48 -35.47 -23.74
N SER A 241 40.97 -34.35 -23.18
CA SER A 241 41.14 -33.01 -23.78
C SER A 241 40.04 -32.30 -24.61
N ARG A 242 39.67 -31.08 -24.18
CA ARG A 242 39.85 -29.76 -24.88
C ARG A 242 39.02 -28.69 -24.14
N ARG A 243 39.61 -27.71 -23.44
CA ARG A 243 40.11 -26.40 -23.90
C ARG A 243 39.18 -25.69 -24.90
N HIS A 244 38.61 -24.54 -24.49
CA HIS A 244 38.52 -23.23 -25.19
C HIS A 244 37.89 -22.23 -24.16
N SER A 245 38.58 -21.24 -23.59
CA SER A 245 39.13 -19.97 -24.11
C SER A 245 38.08 -18.93 -24.53
N ALA A 246 38.34 -17.69 -24.08
CA ALA A 246 37.85 -16.39 -24.56
C ALA A 246 36.47 -15.92 -24.02
N SER A 247 36.23 -14.65 -23.70
CA SER A 247 37.02 -13.41 -23.65
C SER A 247 36.09 -12.25 -23.25
N SER A 248 36.64 -11.24 -22.57
CA SER A 248 36.35 -9.78 -22.67
C SER A 248 34.89 -9.30 -22.85
N SER A 249 34.41 -8.33 -22.08
CA SER A 249 34.82 -6.94 -22.34
C SER A 249 34.60 -5.99 -21.16
N SER A 250 35.66 -5.23 -20.91
CA SER A 250 35.73 -3.98 -20.17
C SER A 250 35.35 -2.80 -21.06
N SER A 251 34.62 -1.82 -20.52
CA SER A 251 34.70 -0.43 -20.99
C SER A 251 34.52 0.56 -19.82
N SER A 252 35.64 1.16 -19.46
CA SER A 252 35.83 2.48 -18.84
C SER A 252 35.13 3.58 -19.67
N GLY A 253 34.54 4.62 -19.06
CA GLY A 253 35.20 5.90 -18.73
C GLY A 253 35.30 6.79 -19.98
N SER A 254 34.99 8.09 -20.02
CA SER A 254 34.91 9.14 -19.01
C SER A 254 34.48 10.47 -19.64
N SER A 255 33.97 11.38 -18.79
CA SER A 255 34.28 12.83 -18.69
C SER A 255 33.71 13.89 -19.65
N SER A 256 33.49 15.06 -19.01
CA SER A 256 33.40 16.47 -19.51
C SER A 256 31.95 16.99 -19.53
N GLY A 257 31.50 18.01 -18.79
CA GLY A 257 32.16 19.06 -18.02
C GLY A 257 31.92 20.42 -18.67
N SER A 258 31.00 21.25 -18.14
CA SER A 258 31.05 22.73 -18.27
C SER A 258 30.09 23.41 -17.30
N SER A 259 30.65 24.25 -16.42
CA SER A 259 29.96 25.31 -15.67
C SER A 259 29.85 26.57 -16.52
N LEU A 260 28.90 27.47 -16.22
CA LEU A 260 29.17 28.92 -16.12
C LEU A 260 28.00 29.69 -15.49
N HIS A 261 28.41 30.58 -14.59
CA HIS A 261 27.72 31.67 -13.92
C HIS A 261 27.06 32.68 -14.90
N THR A 262 26.03 33.42 -14.45
CA THR A 262 25.95 34.91 -14.58
C THR A 262 24.84 35.48 -13.68
N LEU A 263 25.19 36.53 -12.93
CA LEU A 263 24.37 37.42 -12.10
C LEU A 263 23.91 38.65 -12.90
N GLN A 264 22.80 39.28 -12.48
CA GLN A 264 22.45 40.74 -12.50
C GLN A 264 20.94 40.93 -12.74
N HIS A 265 20.20 41.99 -12.35
CA HIS A 265 20.20 43.04 -11.30
C HIS A 265 18.91 43.87 -11.59
N SER A 266 18.32 44.53 -10.56
CA SER A 266 17.42 45.73 -10.65
C SER A 266 16.02 45.57 -11.28
N THR A 267 14.94 46.30 -10.94
CA THR A 267 14.63 47.51 -10.15
C THR A 267 13.10 47.61 -9.99
N ALA A 268 12.61 48.24 -8.92
CA ALA A 268 11.25 48.83 -8.78
C ALA A 268 11.30 50.34 -9.13
N PRO A 269 10.25 51.17 -8.94
CA PRO A 269 8.82 51.14 -9.32
C PRO A 269 8.55 52.33 -10.31
N PRO A 270 7.35 52.94 -10.47
CA PRO A 270 6.47 53.53 -9.44
C PRO A 270 5.09 52.87 -9.28
#